data_AF-A0A2D5D524-F1
#
_entry.id   AF-A0A2D5D524-F1
#
_cell.length_a   1.000
_cell.length_b   1.000
_cell.length_c   1.000
_cell.angle_alpha   90.00
_cell.angle_beta   90.00
_cell.angle_gamma   90.00
#
_symmetry.space_group_name_H-M   'P 1'
#
loop_
_entity.id
_entity.type
_entity.pdbx_description
1 polymer ?
#
loop_
_entity_poly.entity_id
_entity_poly.type
_entity_poly.pdbx_seq_one_letter_code
_entity_poly.pdbx_strand_id
1 'polypeptide(L)'
;MKFRASYIWAVLVALGVIGWMASGSFTNSADDASSTAKDVTAGDTAAAASGASGDVGGGTPRISAVAVENAQIRRSIRASGITAPHAIFTISAEMGGTIREVPLIEGSAVNKGDVLVIMDTDTLPSRIAAARAEIAAAEAALATAKSLARGTY
;
A
#
# COMPACT_ATOMS: atom_id res chain seq x y z
N MET A 1 -24.63 -4.78 16.42
CA MET A 1 -23.64 -4.67 15.32
C MET A 1 -23.43 -3.18 15.04
N LYS A 2 -22.21 -2.66 15.24
CA LYS A 2 -21.90 -1.22 15.11
C LYS A 2 -21.62 -0.88 13.65
N PHE A 3 -22.62 -0.35 12.94
CA PHE A 3 -22.41 0.18 11.59
C PHE A 3 -21.49 1.39 11.68
N ARG A 4 -20.30 1.26 11.08
CA ARG A 4 -19.26 2.29 11.12
C ARG A 4 -19.67 3.39 10.13
N ALA A 5 -19.50 4.66 10.51
CA ALA A 5 -19.88 5.83 9.70
C ALA A 5 -19.36 5.79 8.24
N SER A 6 -18.31 5.00 7.99
CA SER A 6 -17.78 4.69 6.67
C SER A 6 -18.79 4.03 5.70
N TYR A 7 -19.71 3.18 6.19
CA TYR A 7 -20.70 2.52 5.33
C TYR A 7 -21.77 3.47 4.80
N ILE A 8 -22.11 4.52 5.57
CA ILE A 8 -23.09 5.54 5.15
C ILE A 8 -22.50 6.39 4.02
N TRP A 9 -21.23 6.77 4.14
CA TRP A 9 -20.52 7.48 3.07
C TRP A 9 -20.32 6.61 1.82
N ALA A 10 -20.06 5.30 1.98
CA ALA A 10 -19.94 4.38 0.85
C ALA A 10 -21.25 4.26 0.04
N VAL A 11 -22.40 4.17 0.71
CA VAL A 11 -23.71 4.11 0.03
C VAL A 11 -24.02 5.42 -0.70
N LEU A 12 -23.67 6.56 -0.12
CA LEU A 12 -23.89 7.87 -0.74
C LEU A 12 -23.06 8.05 -2.03
N VAL A 13 -21.79 7.63 -1.99
CA VAL A 13 -20.92 7.65 -3.18
C VAL A 13 -21.43 6.66 -4.24
N ALA A 14 -21.87 5.46 -3.84
CA ALA A 14 -22.42 4.46 -4.77
C ALA A 14 -23.66 4.99 -5.50
N LEU A 15 -24.59 5.66 -4.80
CA LEU A 15 -25.76 6.27 -5.41
C LEU A 15 -25.39 7.42 -6.36
N GLY A 16 -24.37 8.22 -6.03
CA GLY A 16 -23.85 9.26 -6.92
C GLY A 16 -23.30 8.71 -8.23
N VAL A 17 -22.54 7.60 -8.18
CA VAL A 17 -21.98 6.95 -9.38
C VAL A 17 -23.05 6.30 -10.24
N ILE A 18 -24.06 5.66 -9.62
CA ILE A 18 -25.20 5.07 -10.33
C ILE A 18 -26.02 6.16 -11.03
N GLY A 19 -26.24 7.30 -10.37
CA GLY A 19 -26.90 8.46 -10.97
C GLY A 19 -26.12 9.05 -12.14
N TRP A 20 -24.78 9.09 -12.04
CA TRP A 20 -23.91 9.57 -13.12
C TRP A 20 -23.88 8.61 -14.32
N MET A 21 -23.86 7.29 -14.10
CA MET A 21 -23.94 6.30 -15.18
C MET A 21 -25.29 6.30 -15.88
N ALA A 22 -26.39 6.44 -15.14
CA ALA A 22 -27.71 6.58 -15.74
C ALA A 22 -27.82 7.86 -16.59
N SER A 23 -27.13 8.94 -16.21
CA SER A 23 -27.12 10.20 -16.96
C SER A 23 -26.38 10.13 -18.30
N GLY A 24 -25.53 9.12 -18.53
CA GLY A 24 -24.84 8.91 -19.81
C GLY A 24 -25.65 8.11 -20.84
N SER A 25 -26.69 7.39 -20.42
CA SER A 25 -27.47 6.51 -21.30
C SER A 25 -28.62 7.23 -22.04
N PHE A 26 -28.85 8.52 -21.78
CA PHE A 26 -29.96 9.28 -22.37
C PHE A 26 -29.55 10.28 -23.47
N THR A 27 -28.28 10.32 -23.89
CA THR A 27 -27.83 11.26 -24.95
C THR A 27 -27.22 10.61 -26.19
N ASN A 28 -27.30 9.29 -26.35
CA ASN A 28 -26.93 8.67 -27.62
C ASN A 28 -27.75 7.39 -27.89
N SER A 29 -28.97 7.58 -28.36
CA SER A 29 -29.73 6.53 -29.06
C SER A 29 -29.69 6.84 -30.55
N ALA A 30 -28.62 6.42 -31.22
CA ALA A 30 -28.59 6.19 -32.65
C ALA A 30 -27.34 5.37 -33.00
N ASP A 31 -27.58 4.33 -33.80
CA ASP A 31 -26.62 3.53 -34.57
C ASP A 31 -25.88 2.40 -33.85
N ASP A 32 -26.66 1.37 -33.56
CA ASP A 32 -26.22 -0.02 -33.65
C ASP A 32 -26.27 -0.44 -35.14
N ALA A 33 -25.10 -0.52 -35.79
CA ALA A 33 -24.99 -1.07 -37.13
C ALA A 33 -23.73 -1.95 -37.24
N SER A 34 -23.99 -3.23 -37.07
CA SER A 34 -23.23 -4.41 -37.41
C SER A 34 -22.26 -4.30 -38.58
N SER A 35 -21.08 -4.89 -38.36
CA SER A 35 -20.27 -5.61 -39.34
C SER A 35 -21.07 -6.55 -40.25
N THR A 36 -20.82 -6.50 -41.57
CA THR A 36 -20.40 -7.63 -42.46
C THR A 36 -20.97 -7.51 -43.89
N ALA A 37 -20.05 -7.59 -44.87
CA ALA A 37 -20.18 -8.06 -46.26
C ALA A 37 -21.11 -7.37 -47.28
N LYS A 38 -20.52 -6.97 -48.43
CA LYS A 38 -21.12 -7.29 -49.73
C LYS A 38 -20.07 -7.55 -50.82
N ASP A 39 -20.40 -8.60 -51.53
CA ASP A 39 -19.68 -9.46 -52.46
C ASP A 39 -19.61 -8.91 -53.91
N VAL A 40 -18.90 -9.66 -54.75
CA VAL A 40 -18.45 -9.45 -56.14
C VAL A 40 -19.59 -9.39 -57.21
N THR A 41 -19.29 -8.76 -58.35
CA THR A 41 -19.53 -9.22 -59.77
C THR A 41 -20.42 -8.37 -60.68
N ALA A 42 -20.03 -8.38 -61.98
CA ALA A 42 -20.64 -7.87 -63.21
C ALA A 42 -20.23 -6.42 -63.57
N GLY A 43 -19.43 -6.12 -64.59
CA GLY A 43 -19.10 -6.84 -65.83
C GLY A 43 -19.89 -6.21 -66.98
N ASP A 44 -19.26 -5.31 -67.76
CA ASP A 44 -19.65 -5.10 -69.16
C ASP A 44 -18.48 -4.61 -70.05
N THR A 45 -18.22 -5.44 -71.06
CA THR A 45 -17.67 -5.26 -72.42
C THR A 45 -16.44 -4.39 -72.75
N ALA A 46 -15.41 -5.14 -73.15
CA ALA A 46 -14.39 -4.95 -74.20
C ALA A 46 -14.53 -3.83 -75.25
N ALA A 47 -13.39 -3.19 -75.57
CA ALA A 47 -12.99 -2.87 -76.95
C ALA A 47 -11.45 -2.72 -77.09
N ALA A 48 -10.90 -3.65 -77.87
CA ALA A 48 -9.65 -3.72 -78.65
C ALA A 48 -8.52 -2.66 -78.53
N ALA A 49 -7.32 -3.18 -78.25
CA ALA A 49 -6.04 -3.03 -78.97
C ALA A 49 -5.61 -1.69 -79.58
N SER A 50 -4.43 -1.22 -79.18
CA SER A 50 -3.24 -1.05 -80.05
C SER A 50 -2.28 -0.03 -79.44
N GLY A 51 -0.97 -0.31 -79.48
CA GLY A 51 0.06 0.70 -79.19
C GLY A 51 1.23 0.17 -78.39
N ALA A 52 2.02 -0.72 -79.00
CA ALA A 52 3.40 -0.93 -78.58
C ALA A 52 4.22 0.33 -78.90
N SER A 53 5.07 0.77 -77.97
CA SER A 53 6.50 1.01 -78.21
C SER A 53 7.11 1.92 -77.14
N GLY A 54 8.10 1.36 -76.43
CA GLY A 54 9.36 1.97 -75.97
C GLY A 54 9.40 3.38 -75.41
N ASP A 55 10.03 3.54 -74.25
CA ASP A 55 11.31 4.27 -74.18
C ASP A 55 12.00 4.05 -72.82
N VAL A 56 13.32 3.89 -72.88
CA VAL A 56 14.23 3.82 -71.73
C VAL A 56 14.70 5.24 -71.44
N GLY A 57 14.19 5.86 -70.38
CA GLY A 57 14.69 7.17 -69.98
C GLY A 57 13.99 7.75 -68.76
N GLY A 58 14.69 7.77 -67.62
CA GLY A 58 14.29 8.56 -66.45
C GLY A 58 13.43 7.81 -65.44
N GLY A 59 13.92 6.68 -64.92
CA GLY A 59 13.31 6.02 -63.77
C GLY A 59 13.42 6.91 -62.53
N THR A 60 12.37 7.69 -62.25
CA THR A 60 12.27 8.43 -60.97
C THR A 60 12.29 7.41 -59.84
N PRO A 61 13.19 7.56 -58.84
CA PRO A 61 13.32 6.58 -57.77
C PRO A 61 11.96 6.40 -57.09
N ARG A 62 11.49 5.14 -57.03
CA ARG A 62 10.22 4.80 -56.37
C ARG A 62 10.45 4.78 -54.87
N ILE A 63 9.88 5.75 -54.16
CA ILE A 63 10.07 5.89 -52.71
C ILE A 63 8.76 5.51 -52.01
N SER A 64 8.86 4.68 -50.98
CA SER A 64 7.75 4.34 -50.07
C SER A 64 7.91 5.15 -48.79
N ALA A 65 6.94 5.99 -48.47
CA ALA A 65 6.92 6.77 -47.24
C ALA A 65 5.66 6.42 -46.42
N VAL A 66 5.82 6.44 -45.10
CA VAL A 66 4.73 6.26 -44.13
C VAL A 66 4.67 7.52 -43.28
N ALA A 67 3.49 8.13 -43.17
CA ALA A 67 3.27 9.28 -42.30
C ALA A 67 3.34 8.83 -40.84
N VAL A 68 4.23 9.44 -40.05
CA VAL A 68 4.38 9.16 -38.63
C VAL A 68 3.57 10.17 -37.84
N GLU A 69 2.63 9.69 -37.03
CA GLU A 69 1.89 10.51 -36.08
C GLU A 69 2.52 10.46 -34.70
N ASN A 70 2.46 11.57 -33.96
CA ASN A 70 3.02 11.64 -32.62
C ASN A 70 2.06 10.98 -31.62
N ALA A 71 2.43 9.78 -31.15
CA ALA A 71 1.72 9.07 -30.10
C ALA A 71 2.56 9.08 -28.81
N GLN A 72 1.90 9.31 -27.68
CA GLN A 72 2.56 9.32 -26.37
C GLN A 72 2.88 7.88 -25.93
N ILE A 73 4.14 7.47 -26.06
CA ILE A 73 4.60 6.14 -25.66
C ILE A 73 4.93 6.14 -24.16
N ARG A 74 4.21 5.33 -23.38
CA ARG A 74 4.56 5.09 -21.98
C ARG A 74 5.72 4.11 -21.90
N ARG A 75 6.86 4.57 -21.39
CA ARG A 75 8.04 3.72 -21.15
C ARG A 75 7.94 3.06 -19.77
N SER A 76 7.81 1.74 -19.74
CA SER A 76 7.91 0.96 -18.50
C SER A 76 9.36 0.59 -18.23
N ILE A 77 9.90 0.98 -17.08
CA ILE A 77 11.21 0.52 -16.59
C ILE A 77 10.95 -0.55 -15.53
N ARG A 78 11.60 -1.70 -15.65
CA ARG A 78 11.55 -2.74 -14.62
C ARG A 78 12.77 -2.61 -13.73
N ALA A 79 12.55 -2.50 -12.43
CA ALA A 79 13.59 -2.53 -11.42
C ALA A 79 13.43 -3.81 -10.59
N SER A 80 14.54 -4.49 -10.34
CA SER A 80 14.60 -5.64 -9.43
C SER A 80 15.23 -5.22 -8.10
N GLY A 81 14.74 -5.77 -7.00
CA GLY A 81 15.29 -5.55 -5.67
C GLY A 81 14.94 -6.71 -4.74
N ILE A 82 15.59 -6.73 -3.58
CA ILE A 82 15.28 -7.65 -2.49
C ILE A 82 14.53 -6.90 -1.39
N THR A 83 13.63 -7.59 -0.70
CA THR A 83 12.92 -7.03 0.45
C THR A 83 13.82 -7.11 1.68
N ALA A 84 13.90 -6.01 2.42
CA ALA A 84 14.55 -5.96 3.73
C ALA A 84 13.49 -5.76 4.83
N PRO A 85 13.72 -6.28 6.05
CA PRO A 85 12.86 -5.99 7.18
C PRO A 85 12.90 -4.50 7.51
N HIS A 86 11.78 -3.95 7.96
CA HIS A 86 11.71 -2.54 8.34
C HIS A 86 12.58 -2.22 9.56
N ALA A 87 12.60 -3.12 10.54
CA ALA A 87 13.42 -3.01 11.74
C ALA A 87 13.77 -4.41 12.28
N ILE A 88 14.93 -4.50 12.91
CA ILE A 88 15.40 -5.70 13.62
C ILE A 88 15.68 -5.27 15.06
N PHE A 89 15.08 -5.97 16.01
CA PHE A 89 15.26 -5.69 17.44
C PHE A 89 15.86 -6.91 18.13
N THR A 90 16.94 -6.68 18.86
CA THR A 90 17.49 -7.66 19.80
C THR A 90 17.03 -7.26 21.19
N ILE A 91 16.24 -8.11 21.83
CA ILE A 91 15.68 -7.84 23.16
C ILE A 91 16.55 -8.54 24.20
N SER A 92 16.98 -7.77 25.19
CA SER A 92 17.77 -8.25 26.33
C SER A 92 17.07 -7.89 27.63
N ALA A 93 17.22 -8.72 28.65
CA ALA A 93 16.73 -8.39 29.99
C ALA A 93 17.54 -7.23 30.57
N GLU A 94 16.86 -6.30 31.24
CA GLU A 94 17.50 -5.16 31.93
C GLU A 94 18.35 -5.63 33.13
N MET A 95 17.87 -6.66 33.82
CA MET A 95 18.58 -7.28 34.94
C MET A 95 18.86 -8.75 34.63
N GLY A 96 20.04 -9.22 35.04
CA GLY A 96 20.37 -10.64 35.00
C GLY A 96 19.57 -11.44 36.03
N GLY A 97 19.29 -12.69 35.73
CA GLY A 97 18.56 -13.61 36.61
C GLY A 97 18.24 -14.92 35.92
N THR A 98 17.53 -15.79 36.63
CA THR A 98 17.14 -17.11 36.12
C THR A 98 15.81 -17.02 35.36
N ILE A 99 15.71 -17.72 34.23
CA ILE A 99 14.46 -17.82 33.48
C ILE A 99 13.56 -18.85 34.16
N ARG A 100 12.33 -18.45 34.50
CA ARG A 100 11.31 -19.33 35.06
C ARG A 100 10.50 -20.01 33.96
N GLU A 101 10.09 -19.23 32.95
CA GLU A 101 9.19 -19.71 31.89
C GLU A 101 9.33 -18.89 30.62
N VAL A 102 9.18 -19.54 29.46
CA VAL A 102 9.07 -18.91 28.14
C VAL A 102 7.70 -19.30 27.56
N PRO A 103 6.68 -18.44 27.67
CA PRO A 103 5.31 -18.79 27.27
C PRO A 103 5.09 -18.74 25.73
N LEU A 104 6.08 -18.31 24.97
CA LEU A 104 5.99 -18.16 23.51
C LEU A 104 6.66 -19.30 22.75
N ILE A 105 6.13 -19.56 21.56
CA ILE A 105 6.70 -20.49 20.59
C ILE A 105 7.54 -19.70 19.58
N GLU A 106 8.67 -20.25 19.18
CA GLU A 106 9.54 -19.65 18.17
C GLU A 106 8.79 -19.43 16.84
N GLY A 107 9.00 -18.26 16.21
CA GLY A 107 8.33 -17.87 14.97
C GLY A 107 6.89 -17.35 15.14
N SER A 108 6.37 -17.28 16.36
CA SER A 108 5.07 -16.65 16.63
C SER A 108 5.10 -15.14 16.41
N ALA A 109 3.96 -14.59 15.99
CA ALA A 109 3.78 -13.14 15.88
C ALA A 109 3.56 -12.55 17.28
N VAL A 110 4.23 -11.43 17.57
CA VAL A 110 4.18 -10.75 18.86
C VAL A 110 3.79 -9.29 18.69
N ASN A 111 3.08 -8.76 19.66
CA ASN A 111 2.69 -7.36 19.74
C ASN A 111 3.51 -6.61 20.80
N LYS A 112 3.43 -5.29 20.74
CA LYS A 112 4.06 -4.43 21.75
C LYS A 112 3.43 -4.71 23.12
N GLY A 113 4.29 -5.07 24.08
CA GLY A 113 3.91 -5.33 25.47
C GLY A 113 3.66 -6.80 25.79
N ASP A 114 3.76 -7.70 24.80
CA ASP A 114 3.63 -9.13 25.04
C ASP A 114 4.81 -9.63 25.90
N VAL A 115 4.49 -10.55 26.82
CA VAL A 115 5.48 -11.14 27.71
C VAL A 115 6.22 -12.23 26.96
N LEU A 116 7.50 -11.99 26.65
CA LEU A 116 8.34 -12.96 25.94
C LEU A 116 8.96 -13.99 26.89
N VAL A 117 9.38 -13.55 28.08
CA VAL A 117 10.08 -14.36 29.07
C VAL A 117 9.65 -13.94 30.46
N ILE A 118 9.43 -14.91 31.34
CA ILE A 118 9.18 -14.69 32.76
C ILE A 118 10.43 -15.11 33.52
N MET A 119 11.00 -14.18 34.27
CA MET A 119 12.16 -14.42 35.12
C MET A 119 11.74 -14.73 36.55
N ASP A 120 12.59 -15.49 37.23
CA ASP A 120 12.49 -15.70 38.67
C ASP A 120 12.81 -14.40 39.41
N THR A 121 11.95 -14.05 40.38
CA THR A 121 12.04 -12.80 41.13
C THR A 121 12.01 -13.01 42.64
N ASP A 122 12.21 -14.23 43.16
CA ASP A 122 11.99 -14.56 44.57
C ASP A 122 12.64 -13.58 45.59
N THR A 123 13.82 -13.04 45.29
CA THR A 123 14.51 -12.10 46.19
C THR A 123 14.13 -10.63 45.98
N LEU A 124 13.51 -10.30 44.84
CA LEU A 124 13.21 -8.92 44.45
C LEU A 124 12.12 -8.26 45.33
N PRO A 125 11.00 -8.92 45.69
CA PRO A 125 9.99 -8.37 46.59
C PRO A 125 10.56 -7.98 47.95
N SER A 126 11.43 -8.82 48.52
CA SER A 126 12.06 -8.56 49.82
C SER A 126 12.96 -7.33 49.77
N ARG A 127 13.72 -7.16 48.68
CA ARG A 127 14.57 -5.97 48.47
C ARG A 127 13.74 -4.71 48.29
N ILE A 128 12.63 -4.78 47.55
CA ILE A 128 11.69 -3.66 47.38
C ILE A 128 11.06 -3.29 48.72
N ALA A 129 10.66 -4.27 49.53
CA ALA A 129 10.08 -4.03 50.84
C ALA A 129 11.08 -3.34 51.79
N ALA A 130 12.33 -3.80 51.81
CA ALA A 130 13.39 -3.18 52.61
C ALA A 130 13.65 -1.72 52.18
N ALA A 131 13.78 -1.46 50.86
CA ALA A 131 13.98 -0.11 50.35
C ALA A 131 12.80 0.83 50.67
N ARG A 132 11.55 0.33 50.60
CA ARG A 132 10.36 1.11 50.99
C ARG A 132 10.36 1.45 52.48
N ALA A 133 10.77 0.51 53.34
CA ALA A 133 10.87 0.76 54.78
C ALA A 133 11.94 1.81 55.10
N GLU A 134 13.08 1.78 54.39
CA GLU A 134 14.14 2.78 54.51
C GLU A 134 13.67 4.17 54.09
N ILE A 135 12.95 4.28 52.96
CA ILE A 135 12.34 5.54 52.51
C ILE A 135 11.38 6.08 53.56
N ALA A 136 10.49 5.23 54.11
CA ALA A 136 9.52 5.66 55.12
C ALA A 136 10.20 6.16 56.41
N ALA A 137 11.28 5.51 56.85
CA ALA A 137 12.07 5.95 57.99
C ALA A 137 12.75 7.30 57.73
N ALA A 138 13.33 7.48 56.54
CA ALA A 138 13.95 8.73 56.13
C ALA A 138 12.93 9.88 56.05
N GLU A 139 11.74 9.62 55.51
CA GLU A 139 10.65 10.60 55.44
C GLU A 139 10.17 11.02 56.84
N ALA A 140 10.04 10.07 57.77
CA ALA A 140 9.68 10.36 59.16
C ALA A 140 10.75 11.21 59.87
N ALA A 141 12.03 10.89 59.67
CA ALA A 141 13.13 11.67 60.21
C ALA A 141 13.15 13.09 59.64
N LEU A 142 12.94 13.24 58.33
CA LEU A 142 12.86 14.53 57.65
C LEU A 142 11.66 15.34 58.17
N ALA A 143 10.49 14.73 58.35
CA ALA A 143 9.32 15.40 58.89
C ALA A 143 9.58 15.94 60.30
N THR A 144 10.24 15.12 61.14
CA THR A 144 10.64 15.48 62.51
C THR A 144 11.65 16.65 62.49
N ALA A 145 12.67 16.60 61.64
CA ALA A 145 13.63 17.68 61.48
C ALA A 145 12.95 18.99 61.03
N LYS A 146 12.00 18.90 60.09
CA LYS A 146 11.21 20.06 59.63
C LYS A 146 10.28 20.62 60.71
N SER A 147 9.71 19.79 61.59
CA SER A 147 8.92 20.30 62.72
C SER A 147 9.80 20.98 63.76
N LEU A 148 10.98 20.41 64.06
CA LEU A 148 11.93 21.01 65.00
C LEU A 148 12.45 22.36 64.49
N ALA A 149 12.82 22.46 63.22
CA ALA A 149 13.29 23.71 62.61
C ALA A 149 12.23 24.83 62.60
N ARG A 150 10.93 24.48 62.60
CA ARG A 150 9.84 25.47 62.67
C ARG A 150 9.46 25.87 64.09
N GLY A 151 9.75 25.02 65.08
CA GLY A 151 9.39 25.24 66.48
C GLY A 151 10.41 26.06 67.28
N THR A 152 11.53 26.46 66.67
CA THR A 152 12.55 27.31 67.30
C THR A 152 12.39 28.77 66.89
N TYR A 153 11.38 29.46 67.44
CA TYR A 153 11.28 30.93 67.57
C TYR A 153 10.35 31.28 68.72
#